data_AF-A0A7X9BFH1-F1
#
_entry.id   AF-A0A7X9BFH1-F1
#
_cell.length_a   1.000
_cell.length_b   1.000
_cell.length_c   1.000
_cell.angle_alpha   90.00
_cell.angle_beta   90.00
_cell.angle_gamma   90.00
#
_symmetry.space_group_name_H-M   'P 1'
#
loop_
_entity.id
_entity.type
_entity.pdbx_description
1 polymer ?
#
loop_
_entity_poly.entity_id
_entity_poly.type
_entity_poly.pdbx_seq_one_letter_code
_entity_poly.pdbx_strand_id
1 'polypeptide(L)' 'RRINTILSEYGEIVVGRMGVPYRERNLSIISLIVDGSTDEIGAMTGKLGALQGVKVKTVLLTKN' A
#
# COMPACT_ATOMS: atom_id res chain seq x y z
N ARG A 1 -1.19 -14.00 -0.48
CA ARG A 1 -2.64 -13.80 -0.25
C ARG A 1 -2.93 -12.68 0.75
N ARG A 2 -2.31 -12.66 1.94
CA ARG A 2 -2.61 -11.68 3.00
C ARG A 2 -2.46 -10.20 2.59
N ILE A 3 -1.45 -9.87 1.77
CA ILE A 3 -1.30 -8.52 1.19
C ILE A 3 -2.52 -8.14 0.36
N ASN A 4 -2.92 -8.97 -0.61
CA ASN A 4 -4.06 -8.68 -1.47
C ASN A 4 -5.37 -8.58 -0.67
N THR A 5 -5.54 -9.38 0.38
CA THR A 5 -6.70 -9.27 1.28
C THR A 5 -6.76 -7.90 1.94
N ILE A 6 -5.65 -7.43 2.52
CA ILE A 6 -5.58 -6.09 3.11
C ILE A 6 -5.85 -5.02 2.04
N LEU A 7 -5.20 -5.09 0.88
CA LEU A 7 -5.44 -4.11 -0.19
C LEU A 7 -6.90 -4.09 -0.68
N SER A 8 -7.58 -5.24 -0.67
CA SER A 8 -9.00 -5.34 -1.01
C SER A 8 -9.91 -4.75 0.08
N GLU A 9 -9.56 -4.86 1.37
CA GLU A 9 -10.29 -4.21 2.47
C GLU A 9 -10.32 -2.67 2.34
N TYR A 10 -9.29 -2.09 1.71
CA TYR A 10 -9.17 -0.65 1.48
C TYR A 10 -9.38 -0.26 0.01
N GLY A 11 -10.07 -1.10 -0.77
CA GLY A 11 -10.24 -0.89 -2.21
C GLY A 11 -10.91 0.45 -2.58
N GLU A 12 -11.81 0.94 -1.73
CA GLU A 12 -12.55 2.19 -1.93
C GLU A 12 -11.65 3.44 -1.98
N ILE A 13 -10.52 3.43 -1.24
CA ILE A 13 -9.58 4.55 -1.22
C ILE A 13 -8.46 4.42 -2.27
N VAL A 14 -8.43 3.33 -3.05
CA VAL A 14 -7.37 3.07 -4.03
C VAL A 14 -7.76 3.64 -5.40
N VAL A 15 -7.13 4.75 -5.77
CA VAL A 15 -7.31 5.40 -7.08
C VAL A 15 -6.56 4.65 -8.18
N GLY A 16 -5.39 4.08 -7.86
CA GLY A 16 -4.57 3.38 -8.83
C GLY A 16 -3.58 2.43 -8.17
N ARG A 17 -3.20 1.37 -8.90
CA ARG A 17 -2.19 0.43 -8.45
C ARG A 17 -1.29 -0.05 -9.58
N MET A 18 -0.01 -0.24 -9.29
CA MET A 18 0.95 -0.83 -10.21
C MET A 18 1.77 -1.91 -9.49
N GLY A 19 1.82 -3.11 -10.06
CA GLY A 19 2.69 -4.19 -9.60
C GLY A 19 3.94 -4.28 -10.45
N VAL A 20 5.12 -4.21 -9.83
CA VAL A 20 6.41 -4.27 -10.51
C VAL A 20 7.23 -5.44 -9.97
N PRO A 21 7.33 -6.57 -10.70
CA PRO A 21 8.20 -7.67 -10.33
C PRO A 21 9.66 -7.31 -10.63
N TYR A 22 10.43 -6.98 -9.59
CA TYR A 22 11.85 -6.62 -9.71
C TYR A 22 12.73 -7.84 -9.45
N ARG A 23 12.76 -8.76 -10.42
CA ARG A 23 13.43 -10.06 -10.32
C ARG A 23 14.91 -9.97 -10.00
N GLU A 24 15.62 -9.01 -10.60
CA GLU A 24 17.06 -8.79 -10.38
C GLU A 24 17.44 -8.50 -8.93
N ARG A 25 16.49 -7.96 -8.15
CA ARG A 25 16.67 -7.70 -6.71
C ARG A 25 15.94 -8.71 -5.82
N ASN A 26 15.31 -9.73 -6.41
CA ASN A 26 14.42 -10.66 -5.74
C ASN A 26 13.31 -9.95 -4.94
N LEU A 27 12.75 -8.88 -5.51
CA LEU A 27 11.71 -8.05 -4.89
C LEU A 27 10.45 -8.02 -5.75
N SER A 28 9.32 -7.81 -5.10
CA SER A 28 8.06 -7.43 -5.74
C SER A 28 7.60 -6.11 -5.14
N ILE A 29 7.35 -5.13 -5.99
CA ILE A 29 6.92 -3.79 -5.58
C ILE A 29 5.45 -3.62 -5.94
N ILE A 30 4.68 -3.03 -5.02
CA ILE A 30 3.33 -2.57 -5.27
C ILE A 30 3.32 -1.06 -5.02
N SER A 31 3.01 -0.28 -6.04
CA SER A 31 2.78 1.16 -5.94
C SER A 31 1.27 1.40 -5.88
N LEU A 32 0.84 2.25 -4.96
CA LEU A 32 -0.55 2.60 -4.73
C LEU A 32 -0.70 4.12 -4.77
N ILE A 33 -1.69 4.60 -5.53
CA ILE A 33 -2.21 5.97 -5.43
C ILE A 33 -3.52 5.86 -4.67
N VAL A 34 -3.65 6.65 -3.61
CA VAL A 34 -4.78 6.56 -2.68
C VAL A 34 -5.37 7.94 -2.43
N ASP A 35 -6.69 7.99 -2.28
CA ASP A 35 -7.45 9.17 -1.90
C ASP A 35 -8.37 8.79 -0.75
N GLY A 36 -8.12 9.36 0.42
CA GLY A 36 -8.77 9.00 1.66
C GLY A 36 -8.22 9.78 2.85
N SER A 37 -8.82 9.58 4.01
CA SER A 37 -8.36 10.24 5.24
C SER A 37 -7.00 9.72 5.71
N THR A 38 -6.30 10.54 6.50
CA THR A 38 -5.05 10.13 7.16
C THR A 38 -5.23 8.87 8.00
N ASP A 39 -6.40 8.72 8.65
CA ASP A 39 -6.70 7.56 9.49
C ASP A 39 -6.86 6.27 8.67
N GLU A 40 -7.57 6.33 7.54
CA GLU A 40 -7.73 5.18 6.64
C GLU A 40 -6.39 4.74 6.04
N ILE A 41 -5.61 5.71 5.55
CA ILE A 41 -4.27 5.45 4.99
C ILE A 41 -3.32 4.92 6.08
N GLY A 42 -3.37 5.49 7.28
CA GLY A 42 -2.60 5.04 8.43
C GLY A 42 -2.95 3.61 8.84
N ALA A 43 -4.24 3.28 8.92
CA ALA A 43 -4.70 1.93 9.26
C ALA A 43 -4.26 0.89 8.22
N MET A 44 -4.40 1.20 6.93
CA MET A 44 -3.97 0.31 5.85
C MET A 44 -2.45 0.07 5.89
N THR A 45 -1.67 1.15 5.96
CA THR A 45 -0.20 1.07 5.93
C THR A 45 0.36 0.40 7.18
N GLY A 46 -0.28 0.59 8.35
CA GLY A 46 0.01 -0.14 9.58
C GLY A 46 -0.21 -1.65 9.44
N LYS A 47 -1.38 -2.07 8.92
CA LYS A 47 -1.66 -3.49 8.65
C LYS A 47 -0.65 -4.13 7.69
N LEU A 48 -0.27 -3.42 6.63
CA LEU A 48 0.72 -3.88 5.66
C LEU A 48 2.13 -3.97 6.29
N GLY A 49 2.52 -2.97 7.08
CA GLY A 49 3.82 -2.91 7.75
C GLY A 49 4.01 -3.98 8.84
N ALA A 50 2.91 -4.47 9.42
CA ALA A 50 2.95 -5.57 10.40
C ALA A 50 3.23 -6.95 9.77
N LEU A 51 3.17 -7.07 8.44
CA LEU A 51 3.47 -8.34 7.76
C LEU A 51 4.98 -8.60 7.70
N GLN A 52 5.39 -9.79 8.11
CA GLN A 52 6.79 -10.22 8.01
C GLN A 52 7.28 -10.16 6.56
N GLY A 53 8.43 -9.51 6.35
CA GLY A 53 9.06 -9.38 5.04
C GLY A 53 8.46 -8.29 4.14
N VAL A 54 7.47 -7.54 4.61
CA VAL A 54 6.90 -6.40 3.88
C VAL A 54 7.52 -5.10 4.39
N LYS A 55 7.89 -4.21 3.47
CA LYS A 55 8.33 -2.85 3.77
C LYS A 55 7.37 -1.88 3.12
N VAL A 56 6.81 -0.97 3.90
CA VAL A 56 5.88 0.06 3.44
C VAL A 56 6.55 1.42 3.56
N LYS A 57 6.37 2.26 2.55
CA LYS A 57 6.72 3.68 2.58
C LYS A 57 5.54 4.46 2.05
N THR A 58 5.16 5.52 2.76
CA THR A 58 4.01 6.35 2.43
C THR A 58 4.47 7.79 2.33
N VAL A 59 4.01 8.49 1.30
CA VAL A 59 4.14 9.93 1.18
C VAL A 59 2.73 10.49 1.16
N LEU A 60 2.42 11.37 2.10
CA LEU A 60 1.12 12.03 2.19
C LEU A 60 1.22 13.39 1.50
N LEU A 61 0.22 13.70 0.67
CA LEU A 61 0.08 14.99 0.02
C LEU A 61 -1.18 15.65 0.59
N THR A 62 -1.03 16.77 1.29
CA THR A 62 -2.14 17.58 1.76
C THR A 62 -2.37 18.75 0.81
N LYS A 63 -3.63 19.05 0.48
CA LYS A 63 -3.96 20.34 -0.15
C LYS A 63 -3.69 21.44 0.87
N ASN A 64 -2.89 22.44 0.49
CA ASN A 64 -2.76 23.69 1.22
C ASN A 64 -4.03 24.53 1.08
#